data_AF-A0A658IBL6-F1
#
_entry.id   AF-A0A658IBL6-F1
#
_cell.length_a   1.000
_cell.length_b   1.000
_cell.length_c   1.000
_cell.angle_alpha   90.00
_cell.angle_beta   90.00
_cell.angle_gamma   90.00
#
_symmetry.space_group_name_H-M   'P 1'
#
loop_
_entity.id
_entity.type
_entity.pdbx_description
1 polymer ?
#
loop_
_entity_poly.entity_id
_entity_poly.type
_entity_poly.pdbx_seq_one_letter_code
_entity_poly.pdbx_strand_id
1 'polypeptide(L)'
;MAILACENNVIDISSLNSVLVIQVSRNNIKDYLQFLNKDLSHLPIWQRNADPLLTATCLTPDIFRVAVRYSAMETQDEIAIERTRSLLFTVLSRFLDHKKFISLLMHMLRSRISDSVYHIIQSDIHKDWNLSAVASCLCLSPSLLKKKLKNENTSYSQIITTCRMRYAVNQLLMDGKNISQVSQLCGYNIT
;
A
#
# COMPACT_ATOMS: atom_id res chain seq x y z
N MET A 1 9.95 4.49 -21.28
CA MET A 1 8.63 4.26 -20.67
C MET A 1 8.78 4.62 -19.19
N ALA A 2 7.92 5.50 -18.66
CA ALA A 2 7.96 5.93 -17.27
C ALA A 2 6.95 5.09 -16.47
N ILE A 3 7.36 4.49 -15.36
CA ILE A 3 6.50 3.62 -14.55
C ILE A 3 6.38 4.22 -13.16
N LEU A 4 5.13 4.47 -12.74
CA LEU A 4 4.79 4.97 -11.41
C LEU A 4 4.48 3.77 -10.52
N ALA A 5 5.34 3.53 -9.53
CA ALA A 5 5.10 2.58 -8.46
C ALA A 5 4.70 3.34 -7.19
N CYS A 6 3.53 3.02 -6.63
CA CYS A 6 3.17 3.42 -5.27
C CYS A 6 3.44 2.23 -4.35
N GLU A 7 3.76 2.48 -3.09
CA GLU A 7 4.08 1.49 -2.04
C GLU A 7 3.03 0.37 -1.84
N ASN A 8 1.83 0.48 -2.44
CA ASN A 8 0.74 -0.50 -2.34
C ASN A 8 0.27 -1.09 -3.69
N ASN A 9 0.97 -0.83 -4.79
CA ASN A 9 0.61 -1.43 -6.08
C ASN A 9 1.02 -2.90 -6.11
N VAL A 10 0.07 -3.80 -6.38
CA VAL A 10 0.35 -5.21 -6.78
C VAL A 10 0.67 -5.22 -8.27
N ILE A 11 1.59 -4.36 -8.71
CA ILE A 11 2.16 -4.47 -10.04
C ILE A 11 3.49 -5.15 -9.83
N ASP A 12 3.65 -6.35 -10.39
CA ASP A 12 4.92 -7.05 -10.39
C ASP A 12 5.88 -6.32 -11.34
N ILE A 13 6.66 -5.40 -10.76
CA ILE A 13 7.67 -4.60 -11.46
C ILE A 13 9.05 -5.27 -11.35
N SER A 14 9.14 -6.48 -10.79
CA SER A 14 10.41 -7.20 -10.57
C SER A 14 11.22 -7.44 -11.85
N SER A 15 10.55 -7.48 -13.02
CA SER A 15 11.16 -7.61 -14.34
C SER A 15 11.70 -6.29 -14.92
N LEU A 16 11.43 -5.15 -14.29
CA LEU A 16 11.78 -3.82 -14.80
C LEU A 16 12.99 -3.27 -14.05
N ASN A 17 13.92 -2.68 -14.82
CA ASN A 17 15.10 -2.03 -14.26
C ASN A 17 14.67 -0.91 -13.30
N SER A 18 15.16 -0.94 -12.06
CA SER A 18 14.83 0.03 -11.00
C SER A 18 15.12 1.49 -11.40
N VAL A 19 16.04 1.70 -12.34
CA VAL A 19 16.38 3.02 -12.92
C VAL A 19 15.22 3.62 -13.76
N LEU A 20 14.17 2.85 -14.05
CA LEU A 20 13.01 3.28 -14.85
C LEU A 20 11.73 3.45 -14.03
N VAL A 21 11.80 3.25 -12.71
CA VAL A 21 10.63 3.22 -11.83
C VAL A 21 10.72 4.38 -10.85
N ILE A 22 9.74 5.28 -10.87
CA ILE A 22 9.62 6.31 -9.84
C ILE A 22 8.78 5.77 -8.69
N GLN A 23 9.31 5.89 -7.48
CA GLN A 23 8.59 5.61 -6.25
C GLN A 23 7.86 6.87 -5.79
N VAL A 24 6.54 6.79 -5.67
CA VAL A 24 5.73 7.90 -5.16
C VAL A 24 5.03 7.45 -3.89
N SER A 25 5.39 8.08 -2.77
CA SER A 25 4.75 7.81 -1.49
C SER A 25 3.31 8.33 -1.45
N ARG A 26 2.49 7.77 -0.57
CA ARG A 26 1.08 8.20 -0.40
C ARG A 26 0.97 9.67 0.00
N ASN A 27 1.92 10.20 0.78
CA ASN A 27 1.92 11.61 1.18
C ASN A 27 2.15 12.52 -0.03
N ASN A 28 3.13 12.20 -0.90
CA ASN A 28 3.33 12.95 -2.13
C ASN A 28 2.10 12.93 -3.05
N ILE A 29 1.37 11.82 -3.12
CA ILE A 29 0.10 11.75 -3.89
C ILE A 29 -0.97 12.67 -3.27
N LYS A 30 -1.12 12.68 -1.94
CA LYS A 30 -2.05 13.58 -1.24
C LYS A 30 -1.71 15.05 -1.49
N ASP A 31 -0.45 15.41 -1.29
CA ASP A 31 0.04 16.78 -1.51
C ASP A 31 -0.18 17.21 -2.95
N TYR A 32 0.05 16.31 -3.91
CA TYR A 32 -0.19 16.60 -5.33
C TYR A 32 -1.67 16.82 -5.64
N LEU A 33 -2.57 15.98 -5.11
CA LEU A 33 -4.01 16.18 -5.27
C LEU A 33 -4.49 17.49 -4.63
N GLN A 34 -3.95 17.84 -3.46
CA GLN A 34 -4.23 19.11 -2.79
C GLN A 34 -3.70 20.30 -3.62
N PHE A 35 -2.48 20.18 -4.16
CA PHE A 35 -1.88 21.19 -5.04
C PHE A 35 -2.72 21.46 -6.29
N LEU A 36 -3.29 20.40 -6.90
CA LEU A 36 -4.16 20.57 -8.06
C LEU A 36 -5.45 21.33 -7.75
N ASN A 37 -5.86 21.40 -6.48
CA ASN A 37 -7.04 22.12 -6.00
C ASN A 37 -8.30 21.88 -6.87
N LYS A 38 -8.47 20.64 -7.33
CA LYS A 38 -9.63 20.25 -8.16
C LYS A 38 -10.73 19.70 -7.27
N ASP A 39 -11.97 19.96 -7.68
CA ASP A 39 -13.12 19.27 -7.11
C ASP A 39 -13.06 17.78 -7.49
N LEU A 40 -12.79 16.93 -6.50
CA LEU A 40 -12.63 15.49 -6.67
C LEU A 40 -13.95 14.73 -6.57
N SER A 41 -15.06 15.40 -6.20
CA SER A 41 -16.34 14.75 -5.91
C SER A 41 -17.00 14.11 -7.13
N HIS A 42 -16.79 14.69 -8.31
CA HIS A 42 -17.41 14.24 -9.58
C HIS A 42 -16.52 13.33 -10.43
N LEU A 43 -15.38 12.89 -9.91
CA LEU A 43 -14.45 12.08 -10.68
C LEU A 43 -14.93 10.62 -10.83
N PRO A 44 -14.75 10.03 -12.02
CA PRO A 44 -15.11 8.64 -12.23
C PRO A 44 -14.28 7.75 -11.30
N ILE A 45 -14.93 6.78 -10.68
CA ILE A 45 -14.24 5.81 -9.83
C ILE A 45 -13.35 4.92 -10.70
N TRP A 46 -12.10 4.72 -10.30
CA TRP A 46 -11.23 3.71 -10.92
C TRP A 46 -11.92 2.35 -10.89
N GLN A 47 -12.13 1.76 -12.07
CA GLN A 47 -12.79 0.47 -12.21
C GLN A 47 -11.93 -0.61 -11.58
N ARG A 48 -12.54 -1.45 -10.75
CA ARG A 48 -11.83 -2.44 -9.91
C ARG A 48 -11.08 -3.51 -10.71
N ASN A 49 -11.45 -3.74 -11.96
CA ASN A 49 -10.82 -4.73 -12.84
C ASN A 49 -9.83 -4.10 -13.83
N ALA A 50 -9.65 -2.78 -13.79
CA ALA A 50 -8.73 -2.08 -14.69
C ALA A 50 -7.33 -2.09 -14.10
N ASP A 51 -6.34 -2.49 -14.90
CA ASP A 51 -4.94 -2.47 -14.53
C ASP A 51 -4.53 -1.05 -14.13
N PRO A 52 -4.04 -0.82 -12.88
CA PRO A 52 -3.72 0.51 -12.34
C PRO A 52 -2.45 1.11 -12.94
N LEU A 53 -2.39 1.15 -14.28
CA LEU A 53 -1.26 1.57 -15.09
C LEU A 53 -1.70 2.67 -16.05
N LEU A 54 -0.87 3.71 -16.14
CA LEU A 54 -0.96 4.73 -17.18
C LEU A 54 0.40 4.86 -17.86
N THR A 55 0.38 5.04 -19.17
CA THR A 55 1.59 5.22 -19.98
C THR A 55 1.53 6.56 -20.71
N ALA A 56 2.70 7.20 -20.80
CA ALA A 56 2.90 8.44 -21.52
C ALA A 56 4.30 8.47 -22.12
N THR A 57 4.46 9.20 -23.22
CA THR A 57 5.77 9.43 -23.84
C THR A 57 6.62 10.30 -22.92
N CYS A 58 7.85 9.84 -22.64
CA CYS A 58 8.78 10.59 -21.81
C CYS A 58 9.49 11.64 -22.68
N LEU A 59 9.08 12.89 -22.55
CA LEU A 59 9.66 14.02 -23.30
C LEU A 59 10.93 14.57 -22.64
N THR A 60 11.12 14.32 -21.35
CA THR A 60 12.26 14.80 -20.55
C THR A 60 12.93 13.65 -19.80
N PRO A 61 13.65 12.75 -20.50
CA PRO A 61 14.24 11.56 -19.89
C PRO A 61 15.25 11.89 -18.79
N ASP A 62 16.00 12.98 -18.92
CA ASP A 62 17.00 13.38 -17.93
C ASP A 62 16.36 13.78 -16.60
N ILE A 63 15.31 14.61 -16.65
CA ILE A 63 14.52 15.00 -15.48
C ILE A 63 13.90 13.75 -14.82
N PHE A 64 13.39 12.83 -15.64
CA PHE A 64 12.81 11.58 -15.14
C PHE A 64 13.85 10.74 -14.40
N ARG A 65 15.06 10.55 -14.95
CA ARG A 65 16.14 9.80 -14.27
C ARG A 65 16.56 10.44 -12.96
N VAL A 66 16.63 11.77 -12.92
CA VAL A 66 16.94 12.51 -11.69
C VAL A 66 15.83 12.30 -10.65
N ALA A 67 14.57 12.36 -11.06
CA ALA A 67 13.43 12.08 -10.20
C ALA A 67 13.44 10.64 -9.65
N VAL A 68 13.73 9.64 -10.49
CA VAL A 68 13.90 8.25 -10.07
C VAL A 68 14.97 8.14 -8.97
N ARG A 69 16.17 8.67 -9.24
CA ARG A 69 17.30 8.60 -8.31
C ARG A 69 16.94 9.21 -6.96
N TYR A 70 16.37 10.41 -6.94
CA TYR A 70 16.03 11.07 -5.69
C TYR A 70 14.85 10.41 -4.96
N SER A 71 13.87 9.87 -5.70
CA SER A 71 12.74 9.17 -5.08
C SER A 71 13.13 7.90 -4.32
N ALA A 72 14.26 7.29 -4.67
CA ALA A 72 14.77 6.08 -4.02
C ALA A 72 15.74 6.37 -2.85
N MET A 73 16.14 7.64 -2.64
CA MET A 73 17.10 8.01 -1.59
C MET A 73 16.34 8.46 -0.34
N GLU A 74 16.58 7.78 0.78
CA GLU A 74 16.14 8.28 2.09
C GLU A 74 17.06 9.43 2.52
N THR A 75 16.47 10.58 2.84
CA THR A 75 17.18 11.78 3.27
C THR A 75 16.36 12.54 4.32
N GLN A 76 17.05 13.16 5.26
CA GLN A 76 16.45 14.06 6.27
C GLN A 76 16.63 15.55 5.91
N ASP A 77 17.35 15.86 4.84
CA ASP A 77 17.54 17.25 4.37
C ASP A 77 16.25 17.78 3.74
N GLU A 78 15.65 18.81 4.36
CA GLU A 78 14.42 19.46 3.90
C GLU A 78 14.54 19.97 2.46
N ILE A 79 15.69 20.53 2.06
CA ILE A 79 15.89 21.06 0.71
C ILE A 79 15.86 19.90 -0.31
N ALA A 80 16.49 18.78 0.01
CA ALA A 80 16.47 17.58 -0.83
C ALA A 80 15.07 16.97 -0.91
N ILE A 81 14.31 16.95 0.19
CA ILE A 81 12.92 16.48 0.22
C ILE A 81 12.06 17.35 -0.72
N GLU A 82 12.15 18.67 -0.60
CA GLU A 82 11.38 19.60 -1.44
C GLU A 82 11.76 19.56 -2.91
N ARG A 83 13.05 19.38 -3.20
CA ARG A 83 13.53 19.15 -4.57
C ARG A 83 12.95 17.87 -5.15
N THR A 84 12.94 16.78 -4.38
CA THR A 84 12.36 15.50 -4.78
C THR A 84 10.88 15.65 -5.05
N ARG A 85 10.13 16.30 -4.15
CA ARG A 85 8.70 16.59 -4.31
C ARG A 85 8.40 17.37 -5.60
N SER A 86 9.17 18.42 -5.87
CA SER A 86 9.03 19.24 -7.09
C SER A 86 9.25 18.42 -8.37
N LEU A 87 10.25 17.53 -8.36
CA LEU A 87 10.52 16.62 -9.48
C LEU A 87 9.38 15.60 -9.67
N LEU A 88 8.88 15.03 -8.58
CA LEU A 88 7.72 14.12 -8.63
C LEU A 88 6.49 14.82 -9.22
N PHE A 89 6.20 16.05 -8.79
CA PHE A 89 5.07 16.83 -9.30
C PHE A 89 5.23 17.13 -10.80
N THR A 90 6.45 17.44 -11.23
CA THR A 90 6.79 17.64 -12.64
C THR A 90 6.51 16.38 -13.45
N VAL A 91 6.91 15.20 -12.96
CA VAL A 91 6.63 13.94 -13.66
C VAL A 91 5.14 13.62 -13.66
N LEU A 92 4.44 13.77 -12.53
CA LEU A 92 3.00 13.54 -12.41
C LEU A 92 2.19 14.45 -13.33
N SER A 93 2.64 15.70 -13.52
CA SER A 93 1.98 16.68 -14.41
C SER A 93 1.85 16.19 -15.85
N ARG A 94 2.72 15.28 -16.30
CA ARG A 94 2.68 14.70 -17.64
C ARG A 94 1.44 13.86 -17.91
N PHE A 95 0.74 13.43 -16.86
CA PHE A 95 -0.46 12.62 -16.95
C PHE A 95 -1.75 13.44 -16.77
N LEU A 96 -1.68 14.77 -16.64
CA LEU A 96 -2.87 15.59 -16.39
C LEU A 96 -3.92 15.54 -17.51
N ASP A 97 -3.48 15.29 -18.75
CA ASP A 97 -4.39 15.13 -19.90
C ASP A 97 -5.10 13.76 -19.93
N HIS A 98 -4.63 12.79 -19.14
CA HIS A 98 -5.27 11.49 -19.04
C HIS A 98 -6.54 11.57 -18.18
N LYS A 99 -7.71 11.31 -18.80
CA LYS A 99 -9.02 11.35 -18.14
C LYS A 99 -9.13 10.49 -16.87
N LYS A 100 -8.34 9.42 -16.77
CA LYS A 100 -8.34 8.48 -15.63
C LYS A 100 -7.23 8.76 -14.61
N PHE A 101 -6.38 9.76 -14.81
CA PHE A 101 -5.21 10.00 -13.98
C PHE A 101 -5.56 10.30 -12.53
N ILE A 102 -6.47 11.24 -12.29
CA ILE A 102 -6.87 11.58 -10.92
C ILE A 102 -7.60 10.40 -10.27
N SER A 103 -8.43 9.67 -11.03
CA SER A 103 -9.07 8.43 -10.57
C SER A 103 -8.06 7.37 -10.14
N LEU A 104 -6.93 7.25 -10.86
CA LEU A 104 -5.83 6.35 -10.48
C LEU A 104 -5.19 6.81 -9.18
N LEU A 105 -4.82 8.08 -9.05
CA LEU A 105 -4.22 8.61 -7.82
C LEU A 105 -5.13 8.40 -6.60
N MET A 106 -6.43 8.63 -6.75
CA MET A 106 -7.40 8.33 -5.70
C MET A 106 -7.48 6.84 -5.39
N HIS A 107 -7.37 5.97 -6.40
CA HIS A 107 -7.30 4.51 -6.20
C HIS A 107 -6.06 4.12 -5.38
N MET A 108 -4.90 4.70 -5.69
CA MET A 108 -3.64 4.49 -4.95
C MET A 108 -3.73 4.94 -3.47
N LEU A 109 -4.60 5.90 -3.17
CA LEU A 109 -4.84 6.38 -1.81
C LEU A 109 -5.86 5.55 -1.02
N ARG A 110 -6.58 4.61 -1.61
CA ARG A 110 -7.54 3.78 -0.85
C ARG A 110 -6.83 2.97 0.23
N SER A 111 -7.41 2.93 1.43
CA SER A 111 -6.98 2.00 2.46
C SER A 111 -7.31 0.57 2.03
N ARG A 112 -6.37 -0.35 2.25
CA ARG A 112 -6.60 -1.77 2.02
C ARG A 112 -7.39 -2.32 3.19
N ILE A 113 -8.35 -3.17 2.89
CA ILE A 113 -9.14 -3.86 3.90
C ILE A 113 -8.25 -4.85 4.65
N SER A 114 -7.24 -5.43 3.99
CA SER A 114 -6.20 -6.26 4.62
C SER A 114 -5.52 -5.56 5.78
N ASP A 115 -5.19 -4.28 5.63
CA ASP A 115 -4.46 -3.51 6.64
C ASP A 115 -5.38 -3.27 7.84
N SER A 116 -6.65 -2.93 7.60
CA SER A 116 -7.63 -2.79 8.68
C SER A 116 -7.86 -4.10 9.43
N VAL A 117 -7.97 -5.23 8.72
CA VAL A 117 -8.08 -6.56 9.34
C VAL A 117 -6.84 -6.88 10.18
N TYR A 118 -5.65 -6.60 9.65
CA TYR A 118 -4.39 -6.79 10.36
C TYR A 118 -4.34 -5.98 11.66
N HIS A 119 -4.70 -4.70 11.63
CA HIS A 119 -4.71 -3.84 12.81
C HIS A 119 -5.75 -4.27 13.85
N ILE A 120 -6.94 -4.72 13.42
CA ILE A 120 -7.95 -5.26 14.34
C ILE A 120 -7.41 -6.47 15.09
N ILE A 121 -6.83 -7.44 14.36
CA ILE A 121 -6.27 -8.65 14.98
C ILE A 121 -5.09 -8.30 15.89
N GLN A 122 -4.22 -7.39 15.46
CA GLN A 122 -3.04 -7.00 16.24
C GLN A 122 -3.40 -6.25 17.53
N SER A 123 -4.52 -5.52 17.56
CA SER A 123 -4.96 -4.79 18.76
C SER A 123 -5.23 -5.70 19.96
N ASP A 124 -5.58 -6.97 19.71
CA ASP A 124 -5.76 -8.00 20.74
C ASP A 124 -5.43 -9.37 20.16
N ILE A 125 -4.14 -9.73 20.13
CA ILE A 125 -3.66 -10.95 19.47
C ILE A 125 -4.08 -12.23 20.19
N HIS A 126 -4.46 -12.15 21.46
CA HIS A 126 -4.82 -13.30 22.30
C HIS A 126 -6.30 -13.69 22.21
N LYS A 127 -7.14 -12.81 21.65
CA LYS A 127 -8.54 -13.10 21.41
C LYS A 127 -8.72 -14.18 20.34
N ASP A 128 -9.75 -15.01 20.51
CA ASP A 128 -10.21 -15.99 19.52
C ASP A 128 -10.93 -15.30 18.35
N TRP A 129 -10.13 -14.66 17.50
CA TRP A 129 -10.63 -14.04 16.29
C TRP A 129 -11.18 -15.09 15.32
N ASN A 130 -12.31 -14.74 14.71
CA ASN A 130 -12.86 -15.43 13.55
C ASN A 130 -13.31 -14.41 12.51
N LEU A 131 -13.57 -14.89 11.28
CA LEU A 131 -13.96 -14.01 10.16
C LEU A 131 -15.20 -13.15 10.50
N SER A 132 -16.18 -13.70 11.23
CA SER A 132 -17.39 -12.99 11.60
C SER A 132 -17.13 -11.87 12.60
N ALA A 133 -16.31 -12.13 13.62
CA ALA A 133 -15.94 -11.11 14.61
C ALA A 133 -15.20 -9.92 13.98
N VAL A 134 -14.26 -10.18 13.08
CA VAL A 134 -13.54 -9.12 12.34
C VAL A 134 -14.48 -8.38 11.39
N ALA A 135 -15.38 -9.09 10.70
CA ALA A 135 -16.35 -8.46 9.80
C ALA A 135 -17.27 -7.49 10.56
N SER A 136 -17.72 -7.87 11.75
CA SER A 136 -18.51 -7.00 12.63
C SER A 136 -17.75 -5.74 13.05
N CYS A 137 -16.47 -5.83 13.38
CA CYS A 137 -15.62 -4.67 13.70
C CYS A 137 -15.48 -3.68 12.52
N LEU A 138 -15.63 -4.17 11.28
CA LEU A 138 -15.57 -3.36 10.06
C LEU A 138 -16.96 -2.93 9.54
N CYS A 139 -18.04 -3.27 10.26
CA CYS A 139 -19.42 -3.08 9.81
C CYS A 139 -19.69 -3.72 8.43
N LEU A 140 -19.15 -4.93 8.19
CA LEU A 140 -19.32 -5.70 6.96
C LEU A 140 -19.96 -7.06 7.25
N SER A 141 -20.61 -7.63 6.23
CA SER A 141 -20.94 -9.06 6.27
C SER A 141 -19.69 -9.92 6.06
N PRO A 142 -19.63 -11.14 6.62
CA PRO A 142 -18.48 -12.04 6.44
C PRO A 142 -18.19 -12.37 4.97
N SER A 143 -19.24 -12.51 4.16
CA SER A 143 -19.13 -12.76 2.72
C SER A 143 -18.52 -11.57 1.97
N LEU A 144 -18.90 -10.34 2.33
CA LEU A 144 -18.33 -9.12 1.75
C LEU A 144 -16.87 -8.93 2.16
N LEU A 145 -16.52 -9.21 3.41
CA LEU A 145 -15.13 -9.19 3.87
C LEU A 145 -14.28 -10.20 3.10
N LYS A 146 -14.74 -11.45 3.00
CA LYS A 146 -14.05 -12.50 2.23
C LYS A 146 -13.84 -12.10 0.77
N LYS A 147 -14.85 -11.49 0.13
CA LYS A 147 -14.75 -10.98 -1.24
C LYS A 147 -13.72 -9.85 -1.35
N LYS A 148 -13.72 -8.89 -0.42
CA LYS A 148 -12.76 -7.78 -0.40
C LYS A 148 -11.32 -8.26 -0.22
N LEU A 149 -11.07 -9.18 0.71
CA LEU A 149 -9.74 -9.75 0.93
C LEU A 149 -9.25 -10.55 -0.30
N LYS A 150 -10.12 -11.34 -0.92
CA LYS A 150 -9.79 -12.07 -2.16
C LYS A 150 -9.35 -11.13 -3.28
N ASN A 151 -9.99 -9.97 -3.41
CA ASN A 151 -9.62 -8.96 -4.41
C ASN A 151 -8.26 -8.32 -4.12
N GLU A 152 -7.81 -8.32 -2.86
CA GLU A 152 -6.49 -7.86 -2.45
C GLU A 152 -5.46 -9.01 -2.46
N ASN A 153 -5.77 -10.12 -3.15
CA ASN A 153 -4.95 -11.32 -3.25
C ASN A 153 -4.54 -11.90 -1.89
N THR A 154 -5.43 -11.80 -0.90
CA THR A 154 -5.20 -12.31 0.45
C THR A 154 -6.46 -12.96 1.02
N SER A 155 -6.35 -13.47 2.24
CA SER A 155 -7.44 -14.13 2.96
C SER A 155 -7.30 -13.88 4.46
N TYR A 156 -8.41 -14.04 5.17
CA TYR A 156 -8.43 -13.91 6.62
C TYR A 156 -7.41 -14.84 7.30
N SER A 157 -7.35 -16.11 6.87
CA SER A 157 -6.42 -17.10 7.42
C SER A 157 -4.96 -16.70 7.21
N GLN A 158 -4.61 -16.19 6.02
CA GLN A 158 -3.27 -15.67 5.75
C GLN A 158 -2.92 -14.53 6.70
N ILE A 159 -3.82 -13.55 6.87
CA ILE A 159 -3.57 -12.38 7.71
C ILE A 159 -3.39 -12.78 9.18
N ILE A 160 -4.30 -13.58 9.76
CA ILE A 160 -4.20 -13.98 11.17
C ILE A 160 -2.94 -14.82 11.44
N THR A 161 -2.58 -15.72 10.52
CA THR A 161 -1.31 -16.48 10.62
C THR A 161 -0.12 -15.53 10.59
N THR A 162 -0.10 -14.55 9.69
CA THR A 162 0.97 -13.54 9.64
C THR A 162 1.06 -12.73 10.95
N CYS A 163 -0.07 -12.30 11.51
CA CYS A 163 -0.10 -11.60 12.80
C CYS A 163 0.52 -12.46 13.92
N ARG A 164 0.08 -13.72 14.04
CA ARG A 164 0.55 -14.67 15.06
C ARG A 164 2.03 -15.00 14.90
N MET A 165 2.50 -15.23 13.69
CA MET A 165 3.93 -15.49 13.43
C MET A 165 4.81 -14.28 13.75
N ARG A 166 4.37 -13.05 13.42
CA ARG A 166 5.11 -11.85 13.80
C ARG A 166 5.19 -11.68 15.31
N TYR A 167 4.09 -11.94 16.01
CA TYR A 167 4.08 -11.94 17.47
C TYR A 167 5.02 -13.00 18.04
N ALA A 168 5.01 -14.23 17.50
CA ALA A 168 5.91 -15.30 17.89
C ALA A 168 7.39 -14.90 17.78
N VAL A 169 7.77 -14.31 16.65
CA VAL A 169 9.13 -13.83 16.40
C VAL A 169 9.54 -12.78 17.43
N ASN A 170 8.68 -11.80 17.73
CA ASN A 170 8.97 -10.80 18.76
C ASN A 170 9.16 -11.45 20.14
N GLN A 171 8.36 -12.45 20.50
CA GLN A 171 8.48 -13.16 21.78
C GLN A 171 9.77 -14.00 21.88
N LEU A 172 10.21 -14.62 20.78
CA LEU A 172 11.47 -15.37 20.74
C LEU A 172 12.70 -14.46 20.85
N LEU A 173 12.65 -13.30 20.18
CA LEU A 173 13.79 -12.37 20.12
C LEU A 173 13.93 -11.51 21.37
N MET A 174 12.83 -11.11 22.00
CA MET A 174 12.83 -10.14 23.10
C MET A 174 12.70 -10.78 24.49
N ASP A 175 11.96 -11.88 24.63
CA ASP A 175 11.59 -12.43 25.94
C ASP A 175 12.34 -13.74 26.31
N GLY A 176 13.19 -14.26 25.41
CA GLY A 176 13.93 -15.53 25.64
C GLY A 176 13.03 -16.75 25.89
N LYS A 177 11.75 -16.67 25.53
CA LYS A 177 10.75 -17.71 25.75
C LYS A 177 11.04 -18.93 24.89
N ASN A 178 10.77 -20.12 25.41
CA ASN A 178 10.94 -21.34 24.63
C ASN A 178 9.81 -21.51 23.60
N ILE A 179 10.06 -22.34 22.58
CA ILE A 179 9.14 -22.54 21.44
C ILE A 179 7.73 -22.98 21.90
N SER A 180 7.64 -23.78 22.97
CA SER A 180 6.36 -24.26 23.50
C SER A 180 5.52 -23.14 24.12
N GLN A 181 6.15 -22.28 24.93
CA GLN A 181 5.52 -21.10 25.52
C GLN A 181 5.04 -20.12 24.43
N VAL A 182 5.84 -19.92 23.40
CA VAL A 182 5.49 -19.03 22.28
C VAL A 182 4.33 -19.60 21.47
N SER A 183 4.29 -20.90 21.21
CA SER A 183 3.18 -21.58 20.51
C SER A 183 1.84 -21.32 21.18
N GLN A 184 1.78 -21.49 22.51
CA GLN A 184 0.56 -21.27 23.29
C GLN A 184 0.13 -19.80 23.28
N LEU A 185 1.07 -18.86 23.44
CA LEU A 185 0.79 -17.42 23.42
C LEU A 185 0.31 -16.91 22.05
N CYS A 186 0.70 -17.59 20.98
CA CYS A 186 0.27 -17.29 19.62
C CYS A 186 -1.06 -17.95 19.23
N GLY A 187 -1.71 -18.68 20.15
CA GLY A 187 -2.98 -19.36 19.90
C GLY A 187 -2.86 -20.55 18.94
N TYR A 188 -1.68 -21.18 18.87
CA TYR A 188 -1.51 -22.49 18.25
C TYR A 188 -1.77 -23.54 19.32
N ASN A 189 -2.97 -24.14 19.31
CA ASN A 189 -3.28 -25.27 20.17
C ASN A 189 -2.44 -26.46 19.71
N ILE A 190 -1.47 -26.85 20.53
CA ILE A 190 -0.76 -28.11 20.37
C ILE A 190 -1.75 -29.18 20.83
N THR A 191 -2.34 -29.90 19.89
CA THR A 191 -3.00 -31.20 20.16
C THR A 191 -1.96 -32.28 20.31
#